data_AF-A0A355DEF8-F1
#
_entry.id   AF-A0A355DEF8-F1
#
_cell.length_a   1.000
_cell.length_b   1.000
_cell.length_c   1.000
_cell.angle_alpha   90.00
_cell.angle_beta   90.00
_cell.angle_gamma   90.00
#
_symmetry.space_group_name_H-M   'P 1'
#
loop_
_entity.id
_entity.type
_entity.pdbx_description
1 polymer ?
#
loop_
_entity_poly.entity_id
_entity_poly.type
_entity_poly.pdbx_seq_one_letter_code
_entity_poly.pdbx_strand_id
1 'polypeptide(L)'
;RGYAHWNEETFEKLVGGSPEPLDSSFDITHQMVLNVLSRPGDGGADLRKLLTDNHETRKRQRGHIRKAIGVYRSLRDAGIIEELPEPDDLGRLVRIGVNLQDDFALHQPLSLFAMEVIPELGAGGSDSSPEEHALDVLSVVESVLENPGVILAAQVNRLKTELVTRLKMEGVEYEERMERLAEVRPPRPLAEFLYGTFDVFRAHHPWVGSENVQPKSIAREMYETGFNFRQYIEHHGLKRSEGVVLRYLTQAYKALVQNVPEAEKTGHLVDLEAWLGETVRQIDSSLIDEWEKIRNPDPAHVPASEASEPERPDVTRSTRAFRVMVRNEVFRWVQLLVRRSTDDMTVLAEVPAVGDTPWTAVAIGEAIAPYWDDHAVLPTDSHARGGEFFVLEAGGSDWWPVTQTIADPAGFHEWVLEGRVDLAASREEGRAVVLLGAIRRL
;
A
#
# COMPACT_ATOMS: atom_id res chain seq x y z
N ARG A 1 -10.08 13.22 -16.62
CA ARG A 1 -9.91 14.70 -16.52
C ARG A 1 -8.43 14.96 -16.32
N GLY A 2 -7.75 15.56 -17.30
CA GLY A 2 -6.27 15.66 -17.32
C GLY A 2 -5.68 16.19 -18.65
N TYR A 3 -6.54 16.54 -19.62
CA TYR A 3 -6.16 17.36 -20.75
C TYR A 3 -6.21 18.82 -20.28
N ALA A 4 -5.06 19.41 -19.96
CA ALA A 4 -4.98 20.86 -19.86
C ALA A 4 -5.12 21.36 -21.30
N HIS A 5 -6.28 21.93 -21.64
CA HIS A 5 -6.44 22.60 -22.92
C HIS A 5 -5.47 23.79 -22.93
N TRP A 6 -4.32 23.60 -23.57
CA TRP A 6 -3.35 24.67 -23.79
C TRP A 6 -3.90 25.54 -24.92
N ASN A 7 -4.73 26.50 -24.56
CA ASN A 7 -5.21 27.55 -25.45
C ASN A 7 -4.53 28.88 -25.09
N GLU A 8 -4.62 29.83 -26.00
CA GLU A 8 -4.06 31.18 -25.85
C GLU A 8 -4.55 31.84 -24.55
N GLU A 9 -5.81 31.61 -24.17
CA GLU A 9 -6.41 32.11 -22.93
C GLU A 9 -5.76 31.54 -21.65
N THR A 10 -5.41 30.26 -21.63
CA THR A 10 -4.69 29.63 -20.50
C THR A 10 -3.25 30.12 -20.43
N PHE A 11 -2.61 30.36 -21.59
CA PHE A 11 -1.28 30.93 -21.66
C PHE A 11 -1.26 32.38 -21.14
N GLU A 12 -2.20 33.22 -21.58
CA GLU A 12 -2.35 34.60 -21.08
C GLU A 12 -2.62 34.61 -19.57
N LYS A 13 -3.45 33.69 -19.06
CA LYS A 13 -3.69 33.54 -17.62
C LYS A 13 -2.45 33.11 -16.84
N LEU A 14 -1.59 32.27 -17.40
CA LEU A 14 -0.36 31.83 -16.73
C LEU A 14 0.74 32.91 -16.74
N VAL A 15 0.81 33.72 -17.80
CA VAL A 15 1.81 34.79 -17.93
C VAL A 15 1.39 36.07 -17.21
N GLY A 16 0.12 36.44 -17.29
CA GLY A 16 -0.42 37.70 -16.75
C GLY A 16 -1.32 37.55 -15.53
N GLY A 17 -1.62 36.32 -15.10
CA GLY A 17 -2.46 36.07 -13.93
C GLY A 17 -1.78 36.51 -12.64
N SER A 18 -2.57 37.09 -11.73
CA SER A 18 -2.09 37.36 -10.37
C SER A 18 -1.91 36.03 -9.62
N PRO A 19 -0.78 35.83 -8.92
CA PRO A 19 -0.59 34.66 -8.07
C PRO A 19 -1.75 34.47 -7.08
N GLU A 20 -2.10 33.21 -6.82
CA GLU A 20 -3.13 32.90 -5.82
C GLU A 20 -2.68 33.38 -4.43
N PRO A 21 -3.58 34.01 -3.65
CA PRO A 21 -3.27 34.41 -2.29
C PRO A 21 -3.06 33.17 -1.42
N LEU A 22 -2.22 33.30 -0.38
CA LEU A 22 -2.05 32.25 0.60
C LEU A 22 -3.31 32.16 1.48
N ASP A 23 -4.06 31.08 1.35
CA ASP A 23 -5.17 30.75 2.23
C ASP A 23 -4.73 29.81 3.35
N SER A 24 -5.31 29.97 4.54
CA SER A 24 -5.05 29.07 5.66
C SER A 24 -5.72 27.72 5.44
N SER A 25 -4.94 26.64 5.56
CA SER A 25 -5.40 25.25 5.56
C SER A 25 -5.47 24.65 6.96
N PHE A 26 -5.47 25.50 8.00
CA PHE A 26 -5.45 25.05 9.39
C PHE A 26 -6.71 24.23 9.72
N ASP A 27 -6.51 23.10 10.41
CA ASP A 27 -7.59 22.29 10.97
C ASP A 27 -7.18 21.70 12.33
N ILE A 28 -8.18 21.42 13.16
CA ILE A 28 -8.02 20.76 14.46
C ILE A 28 -8.20 19.26 14.28
N THR A 29 -7.26 18.48 14.77
CA THR A 29 -7.33 17.02 14.81
C THR A 29 -7.33 16.53 16.26
N HIS A 30 -7.80 15.30 16.49
CA HIS A 30 -7.76 14.66 17.81
C HIS A 30 -6.34 14.56 18.36
N GLN A 31 -5.39 14.17 17.50
CA GLN A 31 -3.96 14.09 17.82
C GLN A 31 -3.38 15.45 18.24
N MET A 32 -3.76 16.53 17.56
CA MET A 32 -3.28 17.88 17.94
C MET A 32 -3.75 18.24 19.34
N VAL A 33 -5.01 17.95 19.70
CA VAL A 33 -5.55 18.22 21.04
C VAL A 33 -4.79 17.40 22.09
N LEU A 34 -4.60 16.09 21.87
CA LEU A 34 -3.85 15.23 22.79
C LEU A 34 -2.39 15.67 22.96
N ASN A 35 -1.70 15.98 21.86
CA ASN A 35 -0.31 16.44 21.89
C ASN A 35 -0.12 17.80 22.55
N VAL A 36 -1.13 18.67 22.53
CA VAL A 36 -1.07 19.95 23.24
C VAL A 36 -1.34 19.74 24.74
N LEU A 37 -2.30 18.87 25.08
CA LEU A 37 -2.62 18.53 26.47
C LEU A 37 -1.52 17.72 27.17
N SER A 38 -0.69 16.98 26.43
CA SER A 38 0.40 16.18 27.00
C SER A 38 1.65 16.98 27.39
N ARG A 39 1.79 18.22 26.89
CA ARG A 39 2.96 19.08 27.12
C ARG A 39 3.06 19.54 28.57
N PRO A 40 4.26 19.78 29.10
CA PRO A 40 4.44 20.44 30.39
C PRO A 40 3.74 21.81 30.42
N GLY A 41 3.05 22.12 31.53
CA GLY A 41 2.30 23.36 31.72
C GLY A 41 0.79 23.27 31.42
N ASP A 42 0.16 24.44 31.24
CA ASP A 42 -1.28 24.54 31.01
C ASP A 42 -1.64 24.31 29.53
N GLY A 43 -1.80 23.04 29.16
CA GLY A 43 -2.21 22.64 27.81
C GLY A 43 -3.57 23.22 27.37
N GLY A 44 -4.47 23.56 28.31
CA GLY A 44 -5.74 24.20 28.01
C GLY A 44 -5.56 25.65 27.55
N ALA A 45 -4.70 26.40 28.24
CA ALA A 45 -4.31 27.75 27.83
C ALA A 45 -3.57 27.76 26.48
N ASP A 46 -2.68 26.79 26.26
CA ASP A 46 -1.95 26.64 24.99
C ASP A 46 -2.87 26.31 23.83
N LEU A 47 -3.82 25.39 24.02
CA LEU A 47 -4.81 25.05 22.99
C LEU A 47 -5.69 26.26 22.66
N ARG A 48 -6.10 27.03 23.68
CA ARG A 48 -6.84 28.28 23.50
C ARG A 48 -6.04 29.28 22.67
N LYS A 49 -4.74 29.44 22.96
CA LYS A 49 -3.86 30.33 22.19
C LYS A 49 -3.78 29.87 20.74
N LEU A 50 -3.49 28.59 20.47
CA LEU A 50 -3.41 28.02 19.13
C LEU A 50 -4.69 28.24 18.29
N LEU A 51 -5.84 28.12 18.93
CA LEU A 51 -7.15 28.29 18.30
C LEU A 51 -7.53 29.75 18.01
N THR A 52 -6.93 30.71 18.71
CA THR A 52 -7.30 32.13 18.64
C THR A 52 -6.24 33.02 18.00
N ASP A 53 -4.98 32.58 18.01
CA ASP A 53 -3.80 33.26 17.48
C ASP A 53 -3.30 32.53 16.22
N ASN A 54 -4.10 32.60 15.16
CA ASN A 54 -3.83 31.97 13.87
C ASN A 54 -4.36 32.84 12.71
N HIS A 55 -3.95 32.52 11.49
CA HIS A 55 -4.32 33.25 10.28
C HIS A 55 -5.75 32.97 9.79
N GLU A 56 -6.55 32.24 10.57
CA GLU A 56 -7.92 31.91 10.20
C GLU A 56 -8.88 33.08 10.47
N THR A 57 -9.91 33.17 9.62
CA THR A 57 -11.00 34.13 9.86
C THR A 57 -11.70 33.82 11.19
N ARG A 58 -12.27 34.85 11.84
CA ARG A 58 -13.05 34.65 13.09
C ARG A 58 -14.15 33.59 12.97
N LYS A 59 -14.77 33.46 11.78
CA LYS A 59 -15.76 32.42 11.51
C LYS A 59 -15.16 31.01 11.56
N ARG A 60 -13.99 30.80 10.93
CA ARG A 60 -13.28 29.52 10.92
C ARG A 60 -12.67 29.18 12.28
N GLN A 61 -12.07 30.15 12.98
CA GLN A 61 -11.63 30.00 14.37
C GLN A 61 -12.74 29.46 15.29
N ARG A 62 -13.96 30.00 15.20
CA ARG A 62 -15.10 29.49 15.98
C ARG A 62 -15.48 28.06 15.61
N GLY A 63 -15.30 27.67 14.34
CA GLY A 63 -15.44 26.29 13.88
C GLY A 63 -14.42 25.37 14.55
N HIS A 64 -13.13 25.73 14.49
CA HIS A 64 -12.05 25.00 15.13
C HIS A 64 -12.23 24.89 16.65
N ILE A 65 -12.65 25.97 17.33
CA ILE A 65 -12.94 25.95 18.77
C ILE A 65 -14.06 24.97 19.10
N ARG A 66 -15.17 24.97 18.34
CA ARG A 66 -16.24 23.99 18.57
C ARG A 66 -15.78 22.56 18.34
N LYS A 67 -14.98 22.33 17.29
CA LYS A 67 -14.37 21.03 16.99
C LYS A 67 -13.49 20.57 18.15
N ALA A 68 -12.58 21.43 18.62
CA ALA A 68 -11.68 21.16 19.74
C ALA A 68 -12.41 20.86 21.05
N ILE A 69 -13.49 21.59 21.36
CA ILE A 69 -14.34 21.29 22.53
C ILE A 69 -15.03 19.93 22.38
N GLY A 70 -15.50 19.60 21.18
CA GLY A 70 -16.07 18.28 20.88
C GLY A 70 -15.06 17.16 21.12
N VAL A 71 -13.85 17.31 20.58
CA VAL A 71 -12.71 16.40 20.82
C VAL A 71 -12.44 16.25 22.31
N TYR A 72 -12.27 17.35 23.03
CA TYR A 72 -11.94 17.33 24.47
C TYR A 72 -13.00 16.59 25.30
N ARG A 73 -14.28 16.91 25.10
CA ARG A 73 -15.38 16.22 25.81
C ARG A 73 -15.37 14.74 25.51
N SER A 74 -15.16 14.39 24.24
CA SER A 74 -15.16 13.01 23.82
C SER A 74 -14.01 12.20 24.42
N LEU A 75 -12.82 12.80 24.56
CA LEU A 75 -11.68 12.19 25.22
C LEU A 75 -11.88 12.08 26.73
N ARG A 76 -12.64 12.99 27.33
CA ARG A 76 -12.97 12.96 28.76
C ARG A 76 -13.99 11.87 29.06
N ASP A 77 -15.06 11.79 28.26
CA ASP A 77 -16.11 10.78 28.40
C ASP A 77 -15.56 9.35 28.20
N ALA A 78 -14.48 9.23 27.43
CA ALA A 78 -13.69 8.02 27.22
C ALA A 78 -12.86 7.55 28.42
N GLY A 79 -12.58 8.44 29.38
CA GLY A 79 -11.52 8.24 30.37
C GLY A 79 -10.08 8.34 29.82
N ILE A 80 -9.89 8.78 28.57
CA ILE A 80 -8.54 9.01 28.01
C ILE A 80 -7.91 10.25 28.63
N ILE A 81 -8.69 11.28 28.93
CA ILE A 81 -8.18 12.43 29.68
C ILE A 81 -8.90 12.56 31.02
N GLU A 82 -8.11 12.77 32.07
CA GLU A 82 -8.56 13.01 33.42
C GLU A 82 -8.16 14.42 33.84
N GLU A 83 -9.14 15.23 34.24
CA GLU A 83 -8.88 16.56 34.81
C GLU A 83 -8.34 16.40 36.24
N LEU A 84 -7.16 16.94 36.49
CA LEU A 84 -6.54 16.91 37.80
C LEU A 84 -7.03 18.09 38.65
N PRO A 85 -7.31 17.88 39.95
CA PRO A 85 -7.70 18.97 40.85
C PRO A 85 -6.55 19.95 41.12
N GLU A 86 -5.30 19.48 41.04
CA GLU A 86 -4.08 20.28 41.13
C GLU A 86 -3.11 19.91 40.00
N PRO A 87 -2.23 20.82 39.56
CA PRO A 87 -1.24 20.52 38.54
C PRO A 87 -0.32 19.37 38.97
N ASP A 88 0.07 18.50 38.04
CA ASP A 88 1.06 17.46 38.30
C ASP A 88 2.51 18.01 38.37
N ASP A 89 3.49 17.12 38.53
CA ASP A 89 4.92 17.47 38.63
C ASP A 89 5.46 18.23 37.40
N LEU A 90 4.75 18.18 36.27
CA LEU A 90 5.07 18.89 35.02
C LEU A 90 4.17 20.13 34.80
N GLY A 91 3.33 20.48 35.79
CA GLY A 91 2.41 21.61 35.73
C GLY A 91 1.15 21.37 34.90
N ARG A 92 0.81 20.10 34.59
CA ARG A 92 -0.33 19.75 33.75
C ARG A 92 -1.60 19.65 34.58
N LEU A 93 -2.68 20.25 34.08
CA LEU A 93 -4.04 20.15 34.66
C LEU A 93 -4.86 18.98 34.10
N VAL A 94 -4.33 18.30 33.10
CA VAL A 94 -4.98 17.17 32.43
C VAL A 94 -3.96 16.03 32.35
N ARG A 95 -4.33 14.86 32.86
CA ARG A 95 -3.57 13.63 32.73
C ARG A 95 -4.16 12.79 31.59
N ILE A 96 -3.30 12.13 30.82
CA ILE A 96 -3.74 11.18 29.79
C ILE A 96 -3.70 9.77 30.40
N GLY A 97 -4.85 9.10 30.46
CA GLY A 97 -5.15 7.88 31.22
C GLY A 97 -4.63 6.57 30.64
N VAL A 98 -3.69 6.61 29.69
CA VAL A 98 -3.09 5.40 29.10
C VAL A 98 -1.59 5.63 28.96
N ASN A 99 -0.80 4.58 29.22
CA ASN A 99 0.61 4.51 28.82
C ASN A 99 0.70 4.58 27.28
N LEU A 100 0.54 5.79 26.75
CA LEU A 100 0.98 6.17 25.41
C LEU A 100 2.51 6.23 25.45
N GLN A 101 3.16 5.07 25.52
CA GLN A 101 4.60 5.00 25.37
C GLN A 101 4.96 5.45 23.96
N ASP A 102 5.66 6.58 23.90
CA ASP A 102 6.67 7.14 22.97
C ASP A 102 6.76 6.77 21.47
N ASP A 103 5.98 5.83 20.91
CA ASP A 103 6.07 5.42 19.50
C ASP A 103 4.79 5.70 18.66
N PHE A 104 3.77 6.32 19.25
CA PHE A 104 2.44 6.46 18.63
C PHE A 104 2.27 7.78 17.86
N ALA A 105 2.85 7.87 16.66
CA ALA A 105 2.57 8.98 15.75
C ALA A 105 2.39 8.52 14.29
N LEU A 106 1.12 8.29 13.93
CA LEU A 106 0.40 8.84 12.76
C LEU A 106 -1.07 8.33 12.84
N HIS A 107 -2.03 9.24 13.07
CA HIS A 107 -3.50 9.00 13.08
C HIS A 107 -4.08 8.12 14.22
N GLN A 108 -3.80 8.50 15.48
CA GLN A 108 -4.17 7.79 16.72
C GLN A 108 -5.53 7.04 16.77
N PRO A 109 -6.69 7.59 16.34
CA PRO A 109 -7.96 6.87 16.46
C PRO A 109 -8.07 5.69 15.47
N LEU A 110 -7.62 5.88 14.23
CA LEU A 110 -7.67 4.83 13.21
C LEU A 110 -6.55 3.80 13.41
N SER A 111 -5.38 4.22 13.90
CA SER A 111 -4.31 3.28 14.26
C SER A 111 -4.71 2.38 15.44
N LEU A 112 -5.44 2.93 16.43
CA LEU A 112 -6.05 2.11 17.50
C LEU A 112 -7.06 1.11 16.93
N PHE A 113 -7.94 1.56 16.04
CA PHE A 113 -8.86 0.67 15.34
C PHE A 113 -8.15 -0.49 14.64
N ALA A 114 -7.07 -0.22 13.89
CA ALA A 114 -6.31 -1.29 13.24
C ALA A 114 -5.76 -2.31 14.25
N MET A 115 -5.17 -1.85 15.36
CA MET A 115 -4.64 -2.75 16.40
C MET A 115 -5.71 -3.64 17.03
N GLU A 116 -6.92 -3.12 17.23
CA GLU A 116 -8.03 -3.89 17.83
C GLU A 116 -8.65 -4.88 16.85
N VAL A 117 -8.74 -4.51 15.57
CA VAL A 117 -9.41 -5.32 14.54
C VAL A 117 -8.53 -6.42 13.95
N ILE A 118 -7.22 -6.21 13.87
CA ILE A 118 -6.30 -7.22 13.31
C ILE A 118 -6.44 -8.59 14.01
N PRO A 119 -6.46 -8.70 15.35
CA PRO A 119 -6.69 -9.98 16.04
C PRO A 119 -8.04 -10.64 15.73
N GLU A 120 -9.06 -9.85 15.36
CA GLU A 120 -10.39 -10.37 15.03
C GLU A 120 -10.44 -11.05 13.66
N LEU A 121 -9.52 -10.73 12.74
CA LEU A 121 -9.45 -11.33 11.40
C LEU A 121 -9.31 -12.86 11.44
N GLY A 122 -8.55 -13.39 12.41
CA GLY A 122 -8.34 -14.84 12.59
C GLY A 122 -9.33 -15.52 13.54
N ALA A 123 -9.98 -14.77 14.44
CA ALA A 123 -10.85 -15.32 15.47
C ALA A 123 -12.25 -15.72 14.96
N GLY A 124 -12.67 -15.18 13.81
CA GLY A 124 -14.00 -15.38 13.21
C GLY A 124 -14.24 -16.75 12.55
N GLY A 125 -13.25 -17.65 12.54
CA GLY A 125 -13.38 -18.97 11.92
C GLY A 125 -13.39 -18.94 10.39
N SER A 126 -12.71 -17.99 9.76
CA SER A 126 -12.56 -18.02 8.31
C SER A 126 -11.58 -19.13 7.91
N ASP A 127 -11.93 -19.89 6.87
CA ASP A 127 -11.04 -20.83 6.16
C ASP A 127 -9.92 -20.09 5.39
N SER A 128 -9.55 -18.87 5.80
CA SER A 128 -8.57 -18.03 5.11
C SER A 128 -7.20 -18.67 5.17
N SER A 129 -6.55 -18.80 4.01
CA SER A 129 -5.18 -19.29 3.97
C SER A 129 -4.23 -18.31 4.70
N PRO A 130 -3.06 -18.77 5.17
CA PRO A 130 -2.06 -17.89 5.77
C PRO A 130 -1.64 -16.72 4.88
N GLU A 131 -1.60 -16.91 3.54
CA GLU A 131 -1.37 -15.82 2.59
C GLU A 131 -2.50 -14.80 2.55
N GLU A 132 -3.75 -15.26 2.53
CA GLU A 132 -4.92 -14.37 2.50
C GLU A 132 -5.03 -13.55 3.78
N HIS A 133 -4.74 -14.17 4.93
CA HIS A 133 -4.66 -13.45 6.20
C HIS A 133 -3.64 -12.30 6.16
N ALA A 134 -2.46 -12.48 5.55
CA ALA A 134 -1.48 -11.41 5.41
C ALA A 134 -2.00 -10.24 4.54
N LEU A 135 -2.76 -10.54 3.47
CA LEU A 135 -3.39 -9.52 2.62
C LEU A 135 -4.55 -8.82 3.32
N ASP A 136 -5.27 -9.52 4.17
CA ASP A 136 -6.38 -8.97 4.96
C ASP A 136 -5.86 -8.02 6.05
N VAL A 137 -4.76 -8.38 6.73
CA VAL A 137 -4.05 -7.45 7.63
C VAL A 137 -3.58 -6.20 6.88
N LEU A 138 -2.96 -6.37 5.69
CA LEU A 138 -2.59 -5.23 4.86
C LEU A 138 -3.80 -4.36 4.49
N SER A 139 -4.96 -4.97 4.24
CA SER A 139 -6.19 -4.24 3.90
C SER A 139 -6.72 -3.41 5.07
N VAL A 140 -6.66 -3.94 6.30
CA VAL A 140 -6.96 -3.18 7.52
C VAL A 140 -6.02 -1.99 7.65
N VAL A 141 -4.71 -2.21 7.47
CA VAL A 141 -3.70 -1.15 7.53
C VAL A 141 -3.91 -0.09 6.45
N GLU A 142 -4.14 -0.47 5.19
CA GLU A 142 -4.43 0.49 4.12
C GLU A 142 -5.71 1.28 4.37
N SER A 143 -6.69 0.69 5.07
CA SER A 143 -7.97 1.35 5.38
C SER A 143 -7.83 2.54 6.32
N VAL A 144 -6.84 2.53 7.20
CA VAL A 144 -6.60 3.58 8.21
C VAL A 144 -5.70 4.72 7.72
N LEU A 145 -5.12 4.55 6.53
CA LEU A 145 -4.32 5.58 5.86
C LEU A 145 -5.19 6.59 5.10
N GLU A 146 -4.63 7.77 4.85
CA GLU A 146 -5.26 8.76 3.99
C GLU A 146 -5.39 8.28 2.54
N ASN A 147 -6.47 8.68 1.86
CA ASN A 147 -6.68 8.41 0.44
C ASN A 147 -5.70 9.19 -0.45
N PRO A 148 -4.81 8.52 -1.22
CA PRO A 148 -4.02 9.17 -2.25
C PRO A 148 -4.88 9.36 -3.51
N GLY A 149 -5.63 10.47 -3.57
CA GLY A 149 -6.66 10.71 -4.59
C GLY A 149 -6.20 10.52 -6.04
N VAL A 150 -4.93 10.83 -6.37
CA VAL A 150 -4.38 10.63 -7.72
C VAL A 150 -4.26 9.15 -8.09
N ILE A 151 -3.84 8.30 -7.15
CA ILE A 151 -3.67 6.85 -7.37
C ILE A 151 -5.05 6.20 -7.55
N LEU A 152 -5.99 6.49 -6.64
CA LEU A 152 -7.36 5.95 -6.71
C LEU A 152 -8.08 6.39 -8.00
N ALA A 153 -7.85 7.63 -8.44
CA ALA A 153 -8.38 8.10 -9.71
C ALA A 153 -7.79 7.35 -10.90
N ALA A 154 -6.49 7.01 -10.86
CA ALA A 154 -5.84 6.23 -11.91
C ALA A 154 -6.41 4.80 -11.99
N GLN A 155 -6.56 4.11 -10.85
CA GLN A 155 -7.21 2.80 -10.77
C GLN A 155 -8.63 2.83 -11.37
N VAL A 156 -9.45 3.80 -10.95
CA VAL A 156 -10.82 3.96 -11.48
C VAL A 156 -10.82 4.23 -12.98
N ASN A 157 -9.93 5.09 -13.49
CA ASN A 157 -9.84 5.38 -14.93
C ASN A 157 -9.47 4.13 -15.73
N ARG A 158 -8.58 3.30 -15.18
CA ARG A 158 -8.19 2.03 -15.81
C ARG A 158 -9.36 1.05 -15.83
N LEU A 159 -9.99 0.81 -14.68
CA LEU A 159 -11.17 -0.07 -14.57
C LEU A 159 -12.30 0.38 -15.51
N LYS A 160 -12.52 1.70 -15.64
CA LYS A 160 -13.47 2.25 -16.62
C LYS A 160 -13.05 1.96 -18.05
N THR A 161 -11.77 2.13 -18.40
CA THR A 161 -11.26 1.82 -19.75
C THR A 161 -11.49 0.35 -20.10
N GLU A 162 -11.16 -0.56 -19.19
CA GLU A 162 -11.38 -2.00 -19.38
C GLU A 162 -12.88 -2.33 -19.51
N LEU A 163 -13.73 -1.74 -18.65
CA LEU A 163 -15.17 -1.94 -18.70
C LEU A 163 -15.79 -1.41 -20.00
N VAL A 164 -15.41 -0.21 -20.46
CA VAL A 164 -15.91 0.33 -21.74
C VAL A 164 -15.56 -0.59 -22.90
N THR A 165 -14.32 -1.09 -22.95
CA THR A 165 -13.88 -1.98 -24.02
C THR A 165 -14.69 -3.28 -24.02
N ARG A 166 -14.90 -3.87 -22.84
CA ARG A 166 -15.73 -5.08 -22.68
C ARG A 166 -17.19 -4.84 -23.10
N LEU A 167 -17.83 -3.81 -22.58
CA LEU A 167 -19.23 -3.50 -22.89
C LEU A 167 -19.44 -3.15 -24.38
N LYS A 168 -18.42 -2.59 -25.05
CA LYS A 168 -18.43 -2.40 -26.51
C LYS A 168 -18.41 -3.73 -27.25
N MET A 169 -17.60 -4.69 -26.83
CA MET A 169 -17.53 -6.02 -27.43
C MET A 169 -18.83 -6.80 -27.21
N GLU A 170 -19.46 -6.63 -26.05
CA GLU A 170 -20.76 -7.23 -25.70
C GLU A 170 -21.95 -6.54 -26.39
N GLY A 171 -21.74 -5.44 -27.11
CA GLY A 171 -22.79 -4.72 -27.83
C GLY A 171 -23.76 -3.93 -26.94
N VAL A 172 -23.35 -3.55 -25.72
CA VAL A 172 -24.21 -2.83 -24.77
C VAL A 172 -24.47 -1.39 -25.22
N GLU A 173 -25.72 -0.94 -25.06
CA GLU A 173 -26.16 0.39 -25.45
C GLU A 173 -25.39 1.52 -24.73
N TYR A 174 -25.29 2.69 -25.38
CA TYR A 174 -24.48 3.79 -24.85
C TYR A 174 -24.95 4.28 -23.47
N GLU A 175 -26.25 4.44 -23.28
CA GLU A 175 -26.81 4.94 -22.01
C GLU A 175 -26.51 3.99 -20.86
N GLU A 176 -26.74 2.69 -21.06
CA GLU A 176 -26.44 1.64 -20.08
C GLU A 176 -24.93 1.56 -19.79
N ARG A 177 -24.07 1.75 -20.80
CA ARG A 177 -22.61 1.87 -20.57
C ARG A 177 -22.29 3.04 -19.66
N MET A 178 -22.89 4.20 -19.88
CA MET A 178 -22.62 5.38 -19.05
C MET A 178 -23.07 5.19 -17.60
N GLU A 179 -24.20 4.51 -17.38
CA GLU A 179 -24.69 4.14 -16.05
C GLU A 179 -23.70 3.19 -15.34
N ARG A 180 -23.32 2.08 -15.98
CA ARG A 180 -22.35 1.12 -15.41
C ARG A 180 -21.00 1.77 -15.10
N LEU A 181 -20.54 2.71 -15.94
CA LEU A 181 -19.29 3.45 -15.69
C LEU A 181 -19.39 4.43 -14.53
N ALA A 182 -20.57 4.95 -14.20
CA ALA A 182 -20.76 5.84 -13.06
C ALA A 182 -20.57 5.11 -11.72
N GLU A 183 -20.86 3.81 -11.70
CA GLU A 183 -20.76 2.96 -10.52
C GLU A 183 -19.36 2.44 -10.22
N VAL A 184 -18.43 2.49 -11.20
CA VAL A 184 -17.05 2.02 -10.99
C VAL A 184 -16.40 2.75 -9.81
N ARG A 185 -15.86 1.96 -8.88
CA ARG A 185 -15.11 2.38 -7.69
C ARG A 185 -13.74 1.70 -7.70
N PRO A 186 -12.72 2.26 -7.01
CA PRO A 186 -11.47 1.53 -6.82
C PRO A 186 -11.71 0.27 -5.98
N PRO A 187 -10.81 -0.73 -6.00
CA PRO A 187 -10.93 -1.92 -5.17
C PRO A 187 -10.94 -1.56 -3.68
N ARG A 188 -11.84 -2.19 -2.92
CA ARG A 188 -12.05 -1.95 -1.48
C ARG A 188 -12.17 -3.28 -0.74
N PRO A 189 -11.06 -4.03 -0.60
CA PRO A 189 -11.05 -5.30 0.12
C PRO A 189 -11.58 -5.10 1.55
N LEU A 190 -12.28 -6.11 2.07
CA LEU A 190 -12.88 -6.12 3.41
C LEU A 190 -13.82 -4.94 3.72
N ALA A 191 -14.36 -4.22 2.73
CA ALA A 191 -15.13 -3.00 3.00
C ALA A 191 -16.30 -3.22 3.97
N GLU A 192 -17.10 -4.27 3.77
CA GLU A 192 -18.25 -4.58 4.63
C GLU A 192 -17.80 -4.89 6.07
N PHE A 193 -16.79 -5.73 6.22
CA PHE A 193 -16.18 -6.06 7.51
C PHE A 193 -15.62 -4.83 8.21
N LEU A 194 -14.85 -4.01 7.49
CA LEU A 194 -14.21 -2.81 8.02
C LEU A 194 -15.25 -1.77 8.47
N TYR A 195 -16.28 -1.51 7.66
CA TYR A 195 -17.32 -0.56 8.06
C TYR A 195 -18.14 -1.09 9.24
N GLY A 196 -18.52 -2.37 9.24
CA GLY A 196 -19.26 -2.98 10.34
C GLY A 196 -18.49 -2.92 11.66
N THR A 197 -17.22 -3.31 11.64
CA THR A 197 -16.36 -3.30 12.83
C THR A 197 -16.04 -1.87 13.26
N PHE A 198 -15.87 -0.94 12.32
CA PHE A 198 -15.64 0.47 12.64
C PHE A 198 -16.85 1.13 13.30
N ASP A 199 -18.08 0.77 12.93
CA ASP A 199 -19.29 1.26 13.60
C ASP A 199 -19.35 0.78 15.06
N VAL A 200 -18.96 -0.46 15.33
CA VAL A 200 -18.84 -1.00 16.69
C VAL A 200 -17.72 -0.29 17.46
N PHE A 201 -16.55 -0.14 16.85
CA PHE A 201 -15.41 0.57 17.43
C PHE A 201 -15.81 2.00 17.82
N ARG A 202 -16.43 2.75 16.91
CA ARG A 202 -16.88 4.13 17.14
C ARG A 202 -17.92 4.24 18.26
N ALA A 203 -18.75 3.23 18.46
CA ALA A 203 -19.70 3.22 19.58
C ALA A 203 -19.00 3.18 20.95
N HIS A 204 -17.86 2.47 21.03
CA HIS A 204 -17.01 2.40 22.23
C HIS A 204 -15.96 3.52 22.28
N HIS A 205 -15.68 4.15 21.14
CA HIS A 205 -14.67 5.20 20.97
C HIS A 205 -15.28 6.50 20.42
N PRO A 206 -16.14 7.24 21.17
CA PRO A 206 -16.80 8.44 20.65
C PRO A 206 -15.84 9.53 20.13
N TRP A 207 -14.57 9.52 20.58
CA TRP A 207 -13.53 10.49 20.21
C TRP A 207 -12.93 10.28 18.84
N VAL A 208 -13.38 9.26 18.11
CA VAL A 208 -13.11 9.13 16.68
C VAL A 208 -13.83 10.23 15.90
N GLY A 209 -14.93 10.77 16.45
CA GLY A 209 -15.66 11.90 15.89
C GLY A 209 -16.23 11.60 14.51
N SER A 210 -15.82 12.38 13.51
CA SER A 210 -16.26 12.22 12.11
C SER A 210 -15.28 11.43 11.25
N GLU A 211 -14.20 10.88 11.83
CA GLU A 211 -13.27 10.05 11.08
C GLU A 211 -13.96 8.73 10.69
N ASN A 212 -13.50 8.15 9.58
CA ASN A 212 -13.99 6.87 9.09
C ASN A 212 -12.84 6.13 8.40
N VAL A 213 -12.89 4.80 8.46
CA VAL A 213 -12.03 3.94 7.66
C VAL A 213 -12.28 4.19 6.18
N GLN A 214 -11.22 4.10 5.40
CA GLN A 214 -11.22 4.32 3.97
C GLN A 214 -10.68 3.06 3.29
N PRO A 215 -11.46 1.95 3.23
CA PRO A 215 -11.02 0.73 2.56
C PRO A 215 -10.51 1.04 1.16
N LYS A 216 -9.32 0.54 0.84
CA LYS A 216 -8.61 0.76 -0.43
C LYS A 216 -7.59 -0.37 -0.61
N SER A 217 -7.13 -0.56 -1.85
CA SER A 217 -6.06 -1.51 -2.19
C SER A 217 -5.07 -0.81 -3.10
N ILE A 218 -3.83 -0.59 -2.64
CA ILE A 218 -2.76 0.01 -3.44
C ILE A 218 -1.49 -0.81 -3.26
N ALA A 219 -0.99 -0.92 -2.03
CA ALA A 219 0.08 -1.85 -1.68
C ALA A 219 -0.39 -3.30 -1.84
N ARG A 220 -1.65 -3.60 -1.48
CA ARG A 220 -2.23 -4.93 -1.71
C ARG A 220 -2.32 -5.24 -3.21
N GLU A 221 -2.84 -4.31 -4.03
CA GLU A 221 -2.87 -4.49 -5.49
C GLU A 221 -1.47 -4.73 -6.04
N MET A 222 -0.48 -3.93 -5.64
CA MET A 222 0.91 -4.08 -6.07
C MET A 222 1.48 -5.46 -5.70
N TYR A 223 1.13 -5.99 -4.52
CA TYR A 223 1.54 -7.33 -4.10
C TYR A 223 0.82 -8.44 -4.90
N GLU A 224 -0.51 -8.36 -5.05
CA GLU A 224 -1.33 -9.36 -5.76
C GLU A 224 -1.00 -9.43 -7.26
N THR A 225 -0.77 -8.27 -7.89
CA THR A 225 -0.34 -8.16 -9.29
C THR A 225 1.14 -8.48 -9.50
N GLY A 226 1.91 -8.62 -8.43
CA GLY A 226 3.35 -8.85 -8.50
C GLY A 226 4.11 -7.70 -9.18
N PHE A 227 3.53 -6.52 -9.33
CA PHE A 227 4.21 -5.40 -9.96
C PHE A 227 5.34 -4.87 -9.08
N ASN A 228 6.49 -4.62 -9.69
CA ASN A 228 7.48 -3.73 -9.10
C ASN A 228 7.04 -2.26 -9.26
N PHE A 229 7.74 -1.34 -8.60
CA PHE A 229 7.33 0.07 -8.56
C PHE A 229 7.20 0.69 -9.95
N ARG A 230 8.18 0.47 -10.85
CA ARG A 230 8.15 1.02 -12.20
C ARG A 230 6.98 0.46 -13.01
N GLN A 231 6.75 -0.85 -12.92
CA GLN A 231 5.62 -1.51 -13.57
C GLN A 231 4.29 -0.94 -13.05
N TYR A 232 4.13 -0.72 -11.75
CA TYR A 232 2.92 -0.14 -11.17
C TYR A 232 2.69 1.30 -11.66
N ILE A 233 3.75 2.12 -11.74
CA ILE A 233 3.70 3.48 -12.29
C ILE A 233 3.27 3.46 -13.75
N GLU A 234 3.84 2.58 -14.57
CA GLU A 234 3.50 2.45 -15.98
C GLU A 234 2.06 1.95 -16.18
N HIS A 235 1.69 0.90 -15.46
CA HIS A 235 0.39 0.25 -15.53
C HIS A 235 -0.78 1.20 -15.28
N HIS A 236 -0.61 2.13 -14.33
CA HIS A 236 -1.61 3.14 -13.96
C HIS A 236 -1.35 4.53 -14.58
N GLY A 237 -0.26 4.71 -15.36
CA GLY A 237 0.07 5.98 -16.00
C GLY A 237 0.46 7.10 -15.02
N LEU A 238 1.15 6.75 -13.93
CA LEU A 238 1.45 7.64 -12.79
C LEU A 238 2.82 8.36 -12.88
N LYS A 239 3.43 8.46 -14.06
CA LYS A 239 4.78 9.05 -14.28
C LYS A 239 4.98 10.46 -13.69
N ARG A 240 3.89 11.23 -13.54
CA ARG A 240 3.90 12.59 -12.95
C ARG A 240 3.55 12.62 -11.46
N SER A 241 3.39 11.47 -10.83
CA SER A 241 2.92 11.32 -9.45
C SER A 241 3.65 10.19 -8.71
N GLU A 242 4.84 9.82 -9.17
CA GLU A 242 5.68 8.79 -8.55
C GLU A 242 5.94 9.07 -7.07
N GLY A 243 6.24 10.33 -6.71
CA GLY A 243 6.43 10.74 -5.32
C GLY A 243 5.19 10.54 -4.43
N VAL A 244 3.97 10.61 -5.00
CA VAL A 244 2.73 10.32 -4.24
C VAL A 244 2.62 8.82 -3.97
N VAL A 245 2.98 7.98 -4.93
CA VAL A 245 3.01 6.52 -4.78
C VAL A 245 4.06 6.13 -3.75
N LEU A 246 5.28 6.64 -3.88
CA LEU A 246 6.36 6.36 -2.93
C LEU A 246 5.96 6.78 -1.52
N ARG A 247 5.44 8.01 -1.33
CA ARG A 247 4.97 8.48 -0.03
C ARG A 247 3.90 7.55 0.56
N TYR A 248 2.95 7.11 -0.25
CA TYR A 248 1.91 6.20 0.20
C TYR A 248 2.46 4.83 0.60
N LEU A 249 3.37 4.24 -0.19
CA LEU A 249 4.02 2.96 0.14
C LEU A 249 4.86 3.09 1.43
N THR A 250 5.56 4.19 1.62
CA THR A 250 6.28 4.49 2.87
C THR A 250 5.33 4.58 4.06
N GLN A 251 4.16 5.20 3.90
CA GLN A 251 3.14 5.26 4.94
C GLN A 251 2.57 3.86 5.25
N ALA A 252 2.30 3.05 4.23
CA ALA A 252 1.84 1.68 4.39
C ALA A 252 2.87 0.80 5.11
N TYR A 253 4.15 0.90 4.75
CA TYR A 253 5.23 0.20 5.45
C TYR A 253 5.30 0.61 6.93
N LYS A 254 5.33 1.92 7.23
CA LYS A 254 5.39 2.40 8.61
C LYS A 254 4.18 1.94 9.42
N ALA A 255 2.98 2.00 8.83
CA ALA A 255 1.76 1.58 9.49
C ALA A 255 1.71 0.06 9.72
N LEU A 256 2.21 -0.78 8.80
CA LEU A 256 2.37 -2.22 9.04
C LEU A 256 3.29 -2.46 10.25
N VAL A 257 4.45 -1.80 10.27
CA VAL A 257 5.45 -2.00 11.31
C VAL A 257 4.95 -1.52 12.69
N GLN A 258 4.14 -0.45 12.72
CA GLN A 258 3.66 0.19 13.95
C GLN A 258 2.34 -0.38 14.48
N ASN A 259 1.39 -0.71 13.59
CA ASN A 259 0.02 -1.04 13.98
C ASN A 259 -0.24 -2.56 14.04
N VAL A 260 0.65 -3.40 13.53
CA VAL A 260 0.47 -4.86 13.57
C VAL A 260 1.10 -5.42 14.84
N PRO A 261 0.32 -6.03 15.75
CA PRO A 261 0.87 -6.69 16.94
C PRO A 261 1.81 -7.84 16.58
N GLU A 262 2.88 -8.05 17.34
CA GLU A 262 3.87 -9.10 17.06
C GLU A 262 3.26 -10.51 17.07
N ALA A 263 2.22 -10.74 17.87
CA ALA A 263 1.49 -12.02 17.91
C ALA A 263 0.78 -12.37 16.60
N GLU A 264 0.43 -11.35 15.80
CA GLU A 264 -0.30 -11.47 14.53
C GLU A 264 0.66 -11.53 13.32
N LYS A 265 1.98 -11.39 13.55
CA LYS A 265 3.01 -11.46 12.51
C LYS A 265 3.31 -12.90 12.10
N THR A 266 2.43 -13.46 11.28
CA THR A 266 2.66 -14.73 10.59
C THR A 266 3.87 -14.65 9.65
N GLY A 267 4.45 -15.80 9.27
CA GLY A 267 5.59 -15.83 8.34
C GLY A 267 5.32 -15.09 7.02
N HIS A 268 4.12 -15.24 6.45
CA HIS A 268 3.71 -14.55 5.23
C HIS A 268 3.57 -13.04 5.42
N LEU A 269 3.08 -12.59 6.58
CA LEU A 269 3.00 -11.17 6.90
C LEU A 269 4.39 -10.55 7.09
N VAL A 270 5.31 -11.27 7.73
CA VAL A 270 6.70 -10.84 7.87
C VAL A 270 7.40 -10.75 6.50
N ASP A 271 7.12 -11.69 5.60
CA ASP A 271 7.63 -11.66 4.23
C ASP A 271 7.07 -10.46 3.43
N LEU A 272 5.78 -10.16 3.60
CA LEU A 272 5.13 -8.98 3.01
C LEU A 272 5.72 -7.67 3.56
N GLU A 273 5.87 -7.56 4.88
CA GLU A 273 6.49 -6.39 5.54
C GLU A 273 7.92 -6.17 5.03
N ALA A 274 8.72 -7.25 4.94
CA ALA A 274 10.08 -7.21 4.43
C ALA A 274 10.12 -6.76 2.96
N TRP A 275 9.22 -7.31 2.12
CA TRP A 275 9.10 -6.92 0.72
C TRP A 275 8.73 -5.45 0.54
N LEU A 276 7.75 -4.94 1.30
CA LEU A 276 7.31 -3.56 1.17
C LEU A 276 8.40 -2.59 1.65
N GLY A 277 9.06 -2.91 2.77
CA GLY A 277 10.19 -2.13 3.27
C GLY A 277 11.36 -2.09 2.28
N GLU A 278 11.69 -3.23 1.67
CA GLU A 278 12.75 -3.30 0.66
C GLU A 278 12.37 -2.53 -0.60
N THR A 279 11.13 -2.66 -1.07
CA THR A 279 10.62 -1.90 -2.23
C THR A 279 10.79 -0.40 -2.03
N VAL A 280 10.48 0.12 -0.84
CA VAL A 280 10.66 1.54 -0.53
C VAL A 280 12.15 1.91 -0.44
N ARG A 281 12.98 1.09 0.23
CA ARG A 281 14.43 1.34 0.36
C ARG A 281 15.17 1.41 -0.98
N GLN A 282 14.77 0.59 -1.96
CA GLN A 282 15.36 0.57 -3.30
C GLN A 282 15.09 1.85 -4.09
N ILE A 283 14.01 2.57 -3.76
CA ILE A 283 13.63 3.81 -4.44
C ILE A 283 14.21 5.02 -3.70
N ASP A 284 14.06 5.06 -2.38
CA ASP A 284 14.54 6.13 -1.53
C ASP A 284 14.91 5.60 -0.13
N SER A 285 16.19 5.29 0.05
CA SER A 285 16.72 4.82 1.33
C SER A 285 16.67 5.89 2.42
N SER A 286 16.75 7.17 2.06
CA SER A 286 16.81 8.27 3.02
C SER A 286 15.54 8.38 3.88
N LEU A 287 14.36 8.16 3.28
CA LEU A 287 13.07 8.24 3.97
C LEU A 287 12.88 7.15 5.04
N ILE A 288 13.50 5.98 4.84
CA ILE A 288 13.45 4.88 5.80
C ILE A 288 14.53 5.06 6.85
N ASP A 289 15.76 5.39 6.45
CA ASP A 289 16.88 5.56 7.38
C ASP A 289 16.62 6.68 8.39
N GLU A 290 16.02 7.80 7.96
CA GLU A 290 15.62 8.89 8.86
C GLU A 290 14.57 8.44 9.88
N TRP A 291 13.61 7.63 9.45
CA TRP A 291 12.58 7.12 10.34
C TRP A 291 13.10 6.08 11.32
N GLU A 292 13.96 5.16 10.87
CA GLU A 292 14.59 4.16 11.72
C GLU A 292 15.50 4.83 12.77
N LYS A 293 16.22 5.90 12.42
CA LYS A 293 17.01 6.72 13.36
C LYS A 293 16.16 7.41 14.41
N ILE A 294 14.96 7.89 14.05
CA ILE A 294 14.03 8.51 15.01
C ILE A 294 13.47 7.44 15.97
N ARG A 295 13.20 6.24 15.47
CA ARG A 295 12.63 5.14 16.26
C ARG A 295 13.64 4.47 17.20
N ASN A 296 14.89 4.30 16.75
CA ASN A 296 15.96 3.68 17.54
C ASN A 296 17.16 4.64 17.64
N PRO A 297 17.19 5.54 18.63
CA PRO A 297 18.28 6.52 18.79
C PRO A 297 19.63 5.91 19.21
N ASP A 298 19.74 4.60 19.38
CA ASP A 298 20.94 3.93 19.91
C ASP A 298 22.04 3.81 18.83
N PRO A 299 23.22 4.43 19.00
CA PRO A 299 24.28 4.47 17.99
C PRO A 299 24.94 3.11 17.67
N ALA A 300 24.59 2.02 18.38
CA ALA A 300 25.21 0.71 18.17
C ALA A 300 24.67 -0.09 16.96
N HIS A 301 23.59 0.36 16.31
CA HIS A 301 22.98 -0.35 15.16
C HIS A 301 23.01 0.40 13.84
N VAL A 302 23.71 1.54 13.76
CA VAL A 302 23.90 2.27 12.50
C VAL A 302 25.31 1.95 11.98
N PRO A 303 25.49 1.23 10.86
CA PRO A 303 26.75 1.30 10.16
C PRO A 303 26.93 2.77 9.78
N ALA A 304 27.96 3.41 10.34
CA ALA A 304 28.36 4.73 9.92
C ALA A 304 28.79 4.65 8.44
N SER A 305 27.86 4.90 7.53
CA SER A 305 28.20 5.22 6.14
C SER A 305 28.59 6.69 6.12
N GLU A 306 29.89 6.94 6.20
CA GLU A 306 30.48 8.20 5.80
C GLU A 306 30.12 8.47 4.33
N ALA A 307 29.41 9.57 4.08
CA ALA A 307 29.33 10.35 2.85
C ALA A 307 29.95 9.73 1.55
N SER A 308 29.41 8.61 1.09
CA SER A 308 29.35 8.31 -0.35
C SER A 308 27.92 8.58 -0.82
N GLU A 309 27.74 8.83 -2.12
CA GLU A 309 26.40 8.75 -2.72
C GLU A 309 25.74 7.45 -2.23
N PRO A 310 24.45 7.44 -1.85
CA PRO A 310 23.80 6.23 -1.38
C PRO A 310 23.76 5.24 -2.54
N GLU A 311 24.76 4.38 -2.60
CA GLU A 311 24.77 3.22 -3.47
C GLU A 311 23.51 2.43 -3.08
N ARG A 312 22.65 2.13 -4.06
CA ARG A 312 21.38 1.45 -3.78
C ARG A 312 21.66 0.20 -2.94
N PRO A 313 20.91 -0.06 -1.85
CA PRO A 313 21.14 -1.23 -1.03
C PRO A 313 21.13 -2.49 -1.90
N ASP A 314 22.01 -3.45 -1.60
CA ASP A 314 22.01 -4.73 -2.29
C ASP A 314 20.72 -5.49 -1.94
N VAL A 315 19.77 -5.52 -2.89
CA VAL A 315 18.45 -6.16 -2.74
C VAL A 315 18.56 -7.66 -2.40
N THR A 316 19.65 -8.32 -2.81
CA THR A 316 19.85 -9.77 -2.61
C THR A 316 20.24 -10.11 -1.17
N ARG A 317 20.70 -9.13 -0.38
CA ARG A 317 21.00 -9.30 1.06
C ARG A 317 19.74 -9.48 1.89
N SER A 318 18.65 -8.84 1.50
CA SER A 318 17.32 -9.00 2.10
C SER A 318 16.66 -10.28 1.62
N THR A 319 17.21 -11.44 1.98
CA THR A 319 16.82 -12.77 1.42
C THR A 319 15.32 -13.05 1.38
N ARG A 320 14.57 -12.69 2.44
CA ARG A 320 13.10 -12.81 2.48
C ARG A 320 12.41 -11.89 1.46
N ALA A 321 12.73 -10.60 1.49
CA ALA A 321 12.16 -9.63 0.56
C ALA A 321 12.49 -10.00 -0.89
N PHE A 322 13.73 -10.38 -1.16
CA PHE A 322 14.18 -10.79 -2.48
C PHE A 322 13.46 -12.05 -2.98
N ARG A 323 13.25 -13.05 -2.11
CA ARG A 323 12.43 -14.23 -2.46
C ARG A 323 11.01 -13.83 -2.87
N VAL A 324 10.38 -12.89 -2.17
CA VAL A 324 9.05 -12.36 -2.54
C VAL A 324 9.10 -11.63 -3.87
N MET A 325 10.13 -10.80 -4.11
CA MET A 325 10.30 -10.11 -5.40
C MET A 325 10.45 -11.09 -6.57
N VAL A 326 11.23 -12.17 -6.39
CA VAL A 326 11.37 -13.22 -7.40
C VAL A 326 10.02 -13.91 -7.64
N ARG A 327 9.30 -14.29 -6.57
CA ARG A 327 7.96 -14.89 -6.69
C ARG A 327 6.99 -13.97 -7.43
N ASN A 328 7.04 -12.66 -7.18
CA ASN A 328 6.22 -11.67 -7.86
C ASN A 328 6.49 -11.62 -9.37
N GLU A 329 7.76 -11.50 -9.76
CA GLU A 329 8.14 -11.40 -11.18
C GLU A 329 7.83 -12.69 -11.94
N VAL A 330 8.01 -13.86 -11.32
CA VAL A 330 7.70 -15.15 -11.95
C VAL A 330 6.19 -15.40 -12.00
N PHE A 331 5.43 -15.05 -10.96
CA PHE A 331 3.96 -15.15 -10.99
C PHE A 331 3.34 -14.20 -12.03
N ARG A 332 3.98 -13.07 -12.30
CA ARG A 332 3.58 -12.17 -13.40
C ARG A 332 3.61 -12.88 -14.75
N TRP A 333 4.52 -13.83 -14.97
CA TRP A 333 4.51 -14.64 -16.20
C TRP A 333 3.19 -15.41 -16.34
N VAL A 334 2.72 -16.01 -15.26
CA VAL A 334 1.42 -16.71 -15.21
C VAL A 334 0.28 -15.75 -15.54
N GLN A 335 0.27 -14.56 -14.94
CA GLN A 335 -0.74 -13.53 -15.17
C GLN A 335 -0.81 -13.07 -16.63
N LEU A 336 0.34 -12.95 -17.31
CA LEU A 336 0.42 -12.58 -18.72
C LEU A 336 -0.11 -13.68 -19.66
N LEU A 337 -0.19 -14.94 -19.19
CA LEU A 337 -0.75 -16.02 -19.99
C LEU A 337 -2.28 -16.09 -19.93
N VAL A 338 -2.90 -15.57 -18.85
CA VAL A 338 -4.35 -15.72 -18.56
C VAL A 338 -5.26 -15.32 -19.71
N ARG A 339 -5.04 -14.13 -20.28
CA ARG A 339 -5.97 -13.53 -21.26
C ARG A 339 -5.83 -14.09 -22.67
N ARG A 340 -4.82 -14.94 -22.92
CA ARG A 340 -4.45 -15.45 -24.25
C ARG A 340 -4.30 -14.32 -25.30
N SER A 341 -3.90 -13.14 -24.84
CA SER A 341 -3.77 -11.96 -25.68
C SER A 341 -2.36 -11.90 -26.27
N THR A 342 -2.26 -11.57 -27.56
CA THR A 342 -0.98 -11.30 -28.22
C THR A 342 -0.21 -10.17 -27.54
N ASP A 343 -0.91 -9.17 -27.01
CA ASP A 343 -0.27 -8.05 -26.30
C ASP A 343 0.42 -8.52 -25.02
N ASP A 344 -0.25 -9.34 -24.21
CA ASP A 344 0.31 -9.85 -22.95
C ASP A 344 1.46 -10.84 -23.22
N MET A 345 1.35 -11.67 -24.28
CA MET A 345 2.44 -12.54 -24.72
C MET A 345 3.64 -11.75 -25.27
N THR A 346 3.42 -10.58 -25.88
CA THR A 346 4.50 -9.69 -26.31
C THR A 346 5.24 -9.14 -25.11
N VAL A 347 4.52 -8.73 -24.07
CA VAL A 347 5.12 -8.29 -22.80
C VAL A 347 5.89 -9.41 -22.11
N LEU A 348 5.43 -10.66 -22.16
CA LEU A 348 6.19 -11.80 -21.63
C LEU A 348 7.44 -12.11 -22.48
N ALA A 349 7.39 -11.90 -23.79
CA ALA A 349 8.53 -12.08 -24.69
C ALA A 349 9.67 -11.06 -24.46
N GLU A 350 9.37 -9.91 -23.84
CA GLU A 350 10.39 -8.93 -23.44
C GLU A 350 11.21 -9.37 -22.21
N VAL A 351 10.74 -10.39 -21.47
CA VAL A 351 11.52 -10.98 -20.38
C VAL A 351 12.77 -11.63 -20.95
N PRO A 352 13.97 -11.35 -20.41
CA PRO A 352 15.20 -11.97 -20.90
C PRO A 352 15.10 -13.49 -20.86
N ALA A 353 15.59 -14.18 -21.89
CA ALA A 353 15.54 -15.63 -21.96
C ALA A 353 16.73 -16.28 -21.26
N VAL A 354 16.57 -17.51 -20.78
CA VAL A 354 17.73 -18.33 -20.38
C VAL A 354 18.46 -18.77 -21.64
N GLY A 355 19.63 -18.17 -21.90
CA GLY A 355 20.46 -18.42 -23.08
C GLY A 355 20.35 -17.28 -24.11
N ASP A 356 20.93 -17.49 -25.29
CA ASP A 356 21.10 -16.41 -26.28
C ASP A 356 19.87 -16.20 -27.20
N THR A 357 18.87 -17.08 -27.13
CA THR A 357 17.69 -17.01 -27.99
C THR A 357 16.52 -16.37 -27.24
N PRO A 358 16.09 -15.16 -27.61
CA PRO A 358 14.96 -14.51 -26.95
C PRO A 358 13.65 -15.24 -27.25
N TRP A 359 12.70 -15.15 -26.31
CA TRP A 359 11.34 -15.60 -26.55
C TRP A 359 10.64 -14.68 -27.55
N THR A 360 9.68 -15.24 -28.27
CA THR A 360 8.75 -14.46 -29.11
C THR A 360 7.32 -14.73 -28.64
N ALA A 361 6.42 -13.77 -28.87
CA ALA A 361 5.00 -13.95 -28.52
C ALA A 361 4.41 -15.22 -29.16
N VAL A 362 4.84 -15.54 -30.39
CA VAL A 362 4.43 -16.76 -31.11
C VAL A 362 4.94 -18.01 -30.40
N ALA A 363 6.23 -18.08 -30.06
CA ALA A 363 6.81 -19.23 -29.38
C ALA A 363 6.19 -19.46 -27.99
N ILE A 364 5.88 -18.39 -27.26
CA ILE A 364 5.16 -18.46 -25.98
C ILE A 364 3.75 -19.03 -26.19
N GLY A 365 3.02 -18.50 -27.18
CA GLY A 365 1.68 -18.96 -27.51
C GLY A 365 1.64 -20.44 -27.90
N GLU A 366 2.59 -20.89 -28.70
CA GLU A 366 2.75 -22.30 -29.07
C GLU A 366 3.09 -23.19 -27.87
N ALA A 367 3.97 -22.73 -26.97
CA ALA A 367 4.38 -23.49 -25.79
C ALA A 367 3.23 -23.70 -24.78
N ILE A 368 2.38 -22.68 -24.58
CA ILE A 368 1.24 -22.77 -23.67
C ILE A 368 -0.02 -23.34 -24.33
N ALA A 369 -0.09 -23.42 -25.67
CA ALA A 369 -1.29 -23.89 -26.38
C ALA A 369 -1.86 -25.21 -25.85
N PRO A 370 -1.05 -26.26 -25.56
CA PRO A 370 -1.60 -27.52 -25.09
C PRO A 370 -2.24 -27.44 -23.70
N TYR A 371 -1.86 -26.48 -22.85
CA TYR A 371 -2.58 -26.23 -21.58
C TYR A 371 -4.03 -25.85 -21.85
N TRP A 372 -4.25 -25.03 -22.87
CA TRP A 372 -5.57 -24.50 -23.22
C TRP A 372 -6.45 -25.50 -23.98
N ASP A 373 -5.86 -26.55 -24.54
CA ASP A 373 -6.61 -27.70 -25.05
C ASP A 373 -7.22 -28.53 -23.90
N ASP A 374 -6.51 -28.63 -22.77
CA ASP A 374 -6.92 -29.41 -21.60
C ASP A 374 -7.76 -28.59 -20.57
N HIS A 375 -7.50 -27.29 -20.44
CA HIS A 375 -8.12 -26.43 -19.41
C HIS A 375 -8.73 -25.14 -20.00
N ALA A 376 -9.90 -24.74 -19.49
CA ALA A 376 -10.57 -23.51 -19.93
C ALA A 376 -10.10 -22.25 -19.18
N VAL A 377 -9.62 -22.42 -17.94
CA VAL A 377 -9.29 -21.33 -17.01
C VAL A 377 -7.89 -21.55 -16.49
N LEU A 378 -7.14 -20.46 -16.39
CA LEU A 378 -5.86 -20.39 -15.68
C LEU A 378 -6.08 -19.57 -14.39
N PRO A 379 -6.18 -20.22 -13.22
CA PRO A 379 -6.36 -19.54 -11.94
C PRO A 379 -5.16 -18.65 -11.57
N THR A 380 -5.45 -17.48 -11.01
CA THR A 380 -4.43 -16.53 -10.49
C THR A 380 -4.85 -15.94 -9.14
N ASP A 381 -5.65 -16.66 -8.38
CA ASP A 381 -6.12 -16.28 -7.05
C ASP A 381 -5.03 -16.49 -5.98
N SER A 382 -5.38 -16.24 -4.71
CA SER A 382 -4.49 -16.43 -3.56
C SER A 382 -3.94 -17.86 -3.48
N HIS A 383 -4.74 -18.86 -3.82
CA HIS A 383 -4.33 -20.26 -3.86
C HIS A 383 -3.31 -20.52 -4.96
N ALA A 384 -3.58 -20.11 -6.20
CA ALA A 384 -2.65 -20.28 -7.33
C ALA A 384 -1.30 -19.57 -7.11
N ARG A 385 -1.30 -18.53 -6.28
CA ARG A 385 -0.10 -17.81 -5.88
C ARG A 385 0.62 -18.49 -4.72
N GLY A 386 0.02 -19.46 -4.02
CA GLY A 386 0.45 -20.13 -2.80
C GLY A 386 1.85 -20.75 -2.83
N GLY A 387 2.44 -20.95 -1.64
CA GLY A 387 3.87 -21.31 -1.53
C GLY A 387 4.24 -22.64 -2.19
N GLU A 388 3.26 -23.54 -2.33
CA GLU A 388 3.40 -24.86 -2.96
C GLU A 388 3.60 -24.79 -4.48
N PHE A 389 3.15 -23.72 -5.13
CA PHE A 389 3.30 -23.50 -6.56
C PHE A 389 4.62 -22.82 -6.94
N PHE A 390 5.47 -22.48 -5.96
CA PHE A 390 6.68 -21.72 -6.20
C PHE A 390 7.91 -22.36 -5.55
N VAL A 391 8.88 -22.72 -6.38
CA VAL A 391 10.17 -23.27 -5.95
C VAL A 391 11.28 -22.34 -6.40
N LEU A 392 12.08 -21.89 -5.44
CA LEU A 392 13.32 -21.13 -5.69
C LEU A 392 14.46 -21.85 -4.98
N GLU A 393 15.40 -22.34 -5.78
CA GLU A 393 16.57 -23.09 -5.33
C GLU A 393 17.74 -22.13 -5.09
N ALA A 394 17.74 -21.48 -3.92
CA ALA A 394 18.83 -20.60 -3.53
C ALA A 394 20.12 -21.39 -3.24
N GLY A 395 21.24 -20.98 -3.82
CA GLY A 395 22.54 -21.65 -3.70
C GLY A 395 23.74 -20.71 -3.88
N GLY A 396 24.96 -21.25 -3.81
CA GLY A 396 26.21 -20.48 -3.91
C GLY A 396 26.63 -20.06 -5.33
N SER A 397 25.76 -20.24 -6.34
CA SER A 397 25.97 -19.82 -7.72
C SER A 397 25.50 -18.37 -7.94
N ASP A 398 26.01 -17.71 -8.99
CA ASP A 398 25.61 -16.36 -9.39
C ASP A 398 24.16 -16.26 -9.93
N TRP A 399 23.50 -17.40 -10.07
CA TRP A 399 22.10 -17.50 -10.48
C TRP A 399 21.39 -18.60 -9.71
N TRP A 400 20.08 -18.46 -9.53
CA TRP A 400 19.22 -19.44 -8.84
C TRP A 400 18.13 -19.98 -9.77
N PRO A 401 17.96 -21.31 -9.89
CA PRO A 401 16.81 -21.89 -10.57
C PRO A 401 15.50 -21.47 -9.89
N VAL A 402 14.51 -21.12 -10.70
CA VAL A 402 13.16 -20.82 -10.23
C VAL A 402 12.13 -21.56 -11.07
N THR A 403 11.12 -22.11 -10.40
CA THR A 403 10.01 -22.83 -11.01
C THR A 403 8.71 -22.31 -10.43
N GLN A 404 7.77 -21.97 -11.31
CA GLN A 404 6.40 -21.64 -10.97
C GLN A 404 5.46 -22.64 -11.61
N THR A 405 4.82 -23.44 -10.78
CA THR A 405 3.75 -24.35 -11.19
C THR A 405 2.49 -23.56 -11.49
N ILE A 406 1.82 -23.89 -12.59
CA ILE A 406 0.53 -23.32 -12.97
C ILE A 406 -0.55 -24.14 -12.27
N ALA A 407 -1.31 -23.51 -11.38
CA ALA A 407 -2.50 -24.13 -10.83
C ALA A 407 -3.50 -24.45 -11.96
N ASP A 408 -4.22 -25.55 -11.84
CA ASP A 408 -5.26 -25.93 -12.78
C ASP A 408 -6.53 -26.34 -12.02
N PRO A 409 -7.71 -26.18 -12.62
CA PRO A 409 -8.98 -26.47 -11.96
C PRO A 409 -9.18 -27.93 -11.55
N ALA A 410 -8.44 -28.87 -12.14
CA ALA A 410 -8.56 -30.30 -11.85
C ALA A 410 -7.59 -30.76 -10.74
N GLY A 411 -6.66 -29.90 -10.32
CA GLY A 411 -5.74 -30.15 -9.21
C GLY A 411 -4.55 -31.05 -9.54
N PHE A 412 -4.23 -31.24 -10.83
CA PHE A 412 -3.12 -32.12 -11.24
C PHE A 412 -1.76 -31.42 -11.22
N HIS A 413 -1.76 -30.12 -11.47
CA HIS A 413 -0.63 -29.17 -11.39
C HIS A 413 0.58 -29.59 -12.23
N GLU A 414 0.30 -30.05 -13.46
CA GLU A 414 1.29 -30.66 -14.35
C GLU A 414 2.08 -29.66 -15.19
N TRP A 415 1.75 -28.37 -15.14
CA TRP A 415 2.37 -27.36 -15.98
C TRP A 415 3.25 -26.44 -15.17
N VAL A 416 4.44 -26.12 -15.70
CA VAL A 416 5.42 -25.28 -15.03
C VAL A 416 6.01 -24.24 -15.99
N LEU A 417 6.33 -23.08 -15.43
CA LEU A 417 7.27 -22.12 -15.99
C LEU A 417 8.59 -22.22 -15.24
N GLU A 418 9.67 -22.45 -15.98
CA GLU A 418 11.02 -22.56 -15.43
C GLU A 418 11.85 -21.36 -15.86
N GLY A 419 12.77 -20.94 -14.99
CA GLY A 419 13.63 -19.81 -15.25
C GLY A 419 14.85 -19.76 -14.35
N ARG A 420 15.58 -18.65 -14.42
CA ARG A 420 16.74 -18.36 -13.57
C ARG A 420 16.68 -16.95 -13.04
N VAL A 421 17.02 -16.77 -11.77
CA VAL A 421 17.28 -15.45 -11.18
C VAL A 421 18.71 -15.06 -11.48
N ASP A 422 18.94 -13.88 -12.05
CA ASP A 422 20.29 -13.31 -12.22
C ASP A 422 20.61 -12.41 -11.03
N LEU A 423 21.51 -12.86 -10.15
CA LEU A 423 21.83 -12.12 -8.92
C LEU A 423 22.67 -10.88 -9.18
N ALA A 424 23.47 -10.85 -10.25
CA ALA A 424 24.29 -9.70 -10.59
C ALA A 424 23.41 -8.58 -11.16
N ALA A 425 22.57 -8.91 -12.14
CA ALA A 425 21.60 -7.97 -12.70
C ALA A 425 20.60 -7.50 -11.63
N SER A 426 20.17 -8.39 -10.72
CA SER A 426 19.27 -8.01 -9.63
C SER A 426 19.90 -6.97 -8.69
N ARG A 427 21.19 -7.11 -8.38
CA ARG A 427 21.96 -6.14 -7.57
C ARG A 427 22.07 -4.79 -8.24
N GLU A 428 22.39 -4.79 -9.54
CA GLU A 428 22.53 -3.56 -10.31
C GLU A 428 21.19 -2.82 -10.47
N GLU A 429 20.11 -3.57 -10.72
CA GLU A 429 18.80 -2.98 -10.96
C GLU A 429 18.01 -2.62 -9.70
N GLY A 430 18.37 -3.17 -8.53
CA GLY A 430 17.66 -2.99 -7.27
C GLY A 430 16.29 -3.67 -7.25
N ARG A 431 16.12 -4.74 -8.02
CA ARG A 431 14.88 -5.55 -8.13
C ARG A 431 15.23 -6.98 -8.53
N ALA A 432 14.27 -7.90 -8.42
CA ALA A 432 14.45 -9.24 -8.99
C ALA A 432 14.53 -9.17 -10.52
N VAL A 433 15.62 -9.70 -11.08
CA VAL A 433 15.80 -9.92 -12.52
C VAL A 433 15.71 -11.43 -12.76
N VAL A 434 14.65 -11.84 -13.46
CA VAL A 434 14.33 -13.24 -13.75
C VAL A 434 14.34 -13.48 -15.25
N LEU A 435 14.92 -14.60 -15.65
CA LEU A 435 15.06 -15.03 -17.02
C LEU A 435 14.10 -16.19 -17.29
N LEU A 436 13.29 -16.09 -18.34
CA LEU A 436 12.34 -17.13 -18.74
C LEU A 436 13.08 -18.25 -19.48
N GLY A 437 13.02 -19.47 -18.97
CA GLY A 437 13.70 -20.63 -19.52
C GLY A 437 12.80 -21.55 -20.33
N ALA A 438 11.67 -21.98 -19.76
CA ALA A 438 10.77 -22.92 -20.41
C ALA A 438 9.32 -22.74 -19.94
N ILE A 439 8.38 -23.09 -20.81
CA ILE A 439 6.97 -23.33 -20.49
C ILE A 439 6.70 -24.77 -20.94
N ARG A 440 6.42 -25.68 -20.01
CA ARG A 440 6.27 -27.10 -20.34
C ARG A 440 5.36 -27.85 -19.38
N ARG A 441 4.90 -29.02 -19.82
CA ARG A 441 4.29 -30.05 -18.98
C ARG A 441 5.39 -30.89 -18.30
N LEU A 442 5.14 -31.32 -17.07
CA LEU A 442 6.03 -32.14 -16.25
C LEU A 442 6.19 -33.57 -16.77
#